data_AF-D4CN87-F1
#
_entry.id   AF-D4CN87-F1
#
_cell.length_a   1.000
_cell.length_b   1.000
_cell.length_c   1.000
_cell.angle_alpha   90.00
_cell.angle_beta   90.00
_cell.angle_gamma   90.00
#
_symmetry.space_group_name_H-M   'P 1'
#
loop_
_entity.id
_entity.type
_entity.pdbx_description
1 polymer ?
#
loop_
_entity_poly.entity_id
_entity_poly.type
_entity_poly.pdbx_seq_one_letter_code
_entity_poly.pdbx_strand_id
1 'polypeptide(L)' 'MENTMDISSVTKLAELFKQYPFLKDELIKFSDKFTALNNPLAKAVVSQVDLAQVSQTSGIDVNTLIAKIKEIIASHQA' A
#
# COMPACT_ATOMS: atom_id res chain seq x y z
N MET A 1 15.63 -14.48 10.46
CA MET A 1 14.61 -14.48 9.39
C MET A 1 13.49 -13.63 9.97
N GLU A 2 13.23 -12.41 9.51
CA GLU A 2 12.73 -12.07 8.17
C GLU A 2 13.30 -10.71 7.71
N ASN A 3 13.66 -10.62 6.42
CA ASN A 3 13.94 -9.35 5.76
C ASN A 3 12.63 -8.69 5.30
N THR A 4 11.68 -8.49 6.21
CA THR A 4 10.52 -7.64 5.93
C THR A 4 10.96 -6.20 6.12
N MET A 5 10.79 -5.39 5.09
CA MET A 5 10.92 -3.93 5.20
C MET A 5 10.15 -3.46 6.45
N ASP A 6 10.71 -2.52 7.22
CA ASP A 6 10.01 -1.96 8.38
C ASP A 6 8.89 -1.02 7.88
N ILE A 7 7.77 -1.63 7.47
CA ILE A 7 6.59 -0.93 6.95
C ILE A 7 5.90 -0.27 8.14
N SER A 8 5.86 1.06 8.10
CA SER A 8 5.26 1.93 9.10
C SER A 8 4.34 2.96 8.45
N SER A 9 3.64 3.77 9.25
CA SER A 9 2.69 4.77 8.77
C SER A 9 3.30 5.82 7.85
N VAL A 10 4.61 6.10 8.00
CA VAL A 10 5.36 7.06 7.18
C VAL A 10 5.97 6.44 5.92
N THR A 11 5.83 5.12 5.74
CA THR A 11 6.30 4.44 4.54
C THR A 11 5.50 4.91 3.33
N LYS A 12 6.21 5.31 2.27
CA LYS A 12 5.58 5.78 1.03
C LYS A 12 5.04 4.62 0.22
N LEU A 13 3.81 4.76 -0.30
CA LEU A 13 3.23 3.78 -1.23
C LEU A 13 4.08 3.61 -2.50
N ALA A 14 4.72 4.69 -2.95
CA ALA A 14 5.65 4.64 -4.08
C ALA A 14 6.79 3.63 -3.88
N GLU A 15 7.35 3.59 -2.67
CA GLU A 15 8.45 2.68 -2.34
C GLU A 15 7.96 1.24 -2.24
N LEU A 16 6.77 1.04 -1.66
CA LEU A 16 6.12 -0.26 -1.60
C LEU A 16 5.84 -0.81 -3.01
N PHE A 17 5.31 0.01 -3.93
CA PHE A 17 5.07 -0.43 -5.31
C PHE A 17 6.35 -0.66 -6.11
N LYS A 18 7.42 0.07 -5.78
CA LYS A 18 8.73 -0.15 -6.41
C LYS A 18 9.33 -1.49 -6.00
N GLN A 19 9.19 -1.87 -4.72
CA GLN A 19 9.69 -3.16 -4.21
C GLN A 19 8.75 -4.32 -4.53
N TYR A 20 7.44 -4.08 -4.46
CA TYR A 20 6.38 -5.07 -4.59
C TYR A 20 5.32 -4.58 -5.61
N PRO A 21 5.57 -4.72 -6.92
CA PRO A 21 4.66 -4.24 -7.96
C PRO A 21 3.25 -4.83 -7.85
N PHE A 22 3.13 -6.07 -7.34
CA PHE A 22 1.86 -6.77 -7.14
C PHE A 22 0.97 -6.15 -6.05
N LEU A 23 1.54 -5.39 -5.10
CA LEU A 23 0.76 -4.74 -4.03
C LEU A 23 -0.31 -3.80 -4.58
N LYS A 24 -0.05 -3.16 -5.72
CA LYS A 24 -1.01 -2.24 -6.32
C LYS A 24 -2.31 -2.96 -6.66
N ASP A 25 -2.22 -4.09 -7.33
CA ASP A 25 -3.40 -4.86 -7.76
C ASP A 25 -4.11 -5.50 -6.55
N GLU A 26 -3.35 -6.00 -5.58
CA GLU A 26 -3.91 -6.58 -4.36
C GLU A 26 -4.62 -5.53 -3.48
N LEU A 27 -4.10 -4.32 -3.38
CA LEU A 27 -4.78 -3.22 -2.68
C LEU A 27 -6.07 -2.80 -3.38
N ILE A 28 -6.09 -2.77 -4.71
CA ILE A 28 -7.30 -2.48 -5.50
C ILE A 28 -8.37 -3.57 -5.26
N LYS A 29 -7.98 -4.85 -5.20
CA LYS A 29 -8.90 -5.95 -4.87
C LYS A 29 -9.40 -5.88 -3.43
N PHE A 30 -8.56 -5.41 -2.51
CA PHE A 30 -8.90 -5.29 -1.10
C PHE A 30 -9.97 -4.22 -0.85
N SER A 31 -9.91 -3.07 -1.54
CA SER A 31 -10.92 -2.03 -1.39
C SER A 31 -11.00 -1.11 -2.61
N ASP A 32 -12.23 -0.79 -3.01
CA ASP A 32 -12.51 0.16 -4.10
C ASP A 32 -11.91 1.55 -3.87
N LYS A 33 -11.57 1.91 -2.61
CA LYS A 33 -10.87 3.16 -2.27
C LYS A 33 -9.50 3.26 -2.96
N PHE A 34 -8.89 2.12 -3.28
CA PHE A 34 -7.60 2.05 -3.96
C PHE A 34 -7.72 2.04 -5.48
N THR A 35 -8.92 2.05 -6.06
CA THR A 35 -9.09 2.14 -7.54
C THR A 35 -8.45 3.40 -8.12
N ALA A 36 -8.36 4.48 -7.33
CA ALA A 36 -7.62 5.68 -7.68
C ALA A 36 -6.13 5.39 -7.98
N LEU A 37 -5.52 4.38 -7.37
CA LEU A 37 -4.12 3.98 -7.66
C LEU A 37 -3.91 3.56 -9.12
N ASN A 38 -4.97 3.10 -9.79
CA ASN A 38 -4.91 2.72 -11.20
C ASN A 38 -5.16 3.88 -12.16
N ASN A 39 -5.60 5.04 -11.65
CA ASN A 39 -5.84 6.21 -12.49
C ASN A 39 -4.49 6.87 -12.88
N PRO A 40 -4.19 7.03 -14.18
CA PRO A 40 -2.98 7.69 -14.66
C PRO A 40 -2.77 9.10 -14.08
N LEU A 41 -3.86 9.83 -13.82
CA LEU A 41 -3.82 11.18 -13.25
C LEU A 41 -3.46 11.16 -11.76
N ALA A 42 -3.85 10.12 -11.03
CA ALA A 42 -3.53 9.97 -9.61
C ALA A 42 -2.09 9.47 -9.39
N LYS A 43 -1.40 9.00 -10.45
CA LYS A 43 -0.05 8.44 -10.37
C LYS A 43 0.97 9.39 -9.73
N ALA A 44 0.84 10.70 -9.98
CA ALA A 44 1.71 11.72 -9.40
C ALA A 44 1.44 11.96 -7.90
N VAL A 45 0.20 11.77 -7.44
CA VAL A 45 -0.16 11.91 -6.03
C VAL A 45 0.24 10.66 -5.26
N VAL A 46 -0.02 9.48 -5.83
CA VAL A 46 0.32 8.17 -5.26
C VAL A 46 1.83 8.04 -4.98
N SER A 47 2.67 8.68 -5.81
CA SER A 47 4.12 8.65 -5.61
C SER A 47 4.59 9.49 -4.41
N GLN A 48 3.74 10.37 -3.88
CA GLN A 48 4.09 11.29 -2.81
C GLN A 48 3.42 10.97 -1.47
N VAL A 49 2.40 10.11 -1.46
CA VAL A 49 1.65 9.79 -0.23
C VAL A 49 2.26 8.64 0.57
N ASP A 50 2.14 8.76 1.89
CA ASP A 50 2.42 7.69 2.85
C ASP A 50 1.17 6.89 3.24
N LEU A 51 1.36 5.82 4.00
CA LEU A 51 0.27 4.98 4.48
C LEU A 51 -0.68 5.73 5.43
N ALA A 52 -0.20 6.72 6.19
CA ALA A 52 -1.03 7.54 7.06
C ALA A 52 -2.02 8.40 6.26
N GLN A 53 -1.56 9.06 5.20
CA GLN A 53 -2.39 9.88 4.32
C GLN A 53 -3.40 9.04 3.56
N VAL A 54 -3.00 7.84 3.14
CA VAL A 54 -3.93 6.92 2.48
C VAL A 54 -4.94 6.33 3.45
N SER A 55 -4.55 6.07 4.69
CA SER A 55 -5.49 5.74 5.77
C SER A 55 -6.54 6.84 5.96
N GLN A 56 -6.10 8.11 6.06
CA GLN A 56 -7.00 9.26 6.19
C GLN A 56 -7.96 9.41 5.00
N THR A 57 -7.46 9.22 3.77
CA THR A 57 -8.25 9.41 2.54
C THR A 57 -9.22 8.24 2.29
N SER A 58 -8.81 7.01 2.63
CA SER A 58 -9.63 5.81 2.44
C SER A 58 -10.63 5.58 3.58
N GLY A 59 -10.37 6.15 4.76
CA GLY A 59 -11.11 5.88 5.99
C GLY A 59 -10.74 4.54 6.64
N ILE A 60 -9.67 3.89 6.19
CA ILE A 60 -9.16 2.62 6.73
C ILE A 60 -8.12 2.96 7.78
N ASP A 61 -8.15 2.31 8.95
CA ASP A 61 -7.13 2.50 9.98
C ASP A 61 -5.72 2.14 9.46
N VAL A 62 -4.73 2.96 9.81
CA VAL A 62 -3.35 2.81 9.31
C VAL A 62 -2.71 1.49 9.75
N ASN A 63 -3.01 1.00 10.95
CA ASN A 63 -2.48 -0.29 11.42
C ASN A 63 -3.13 -1.44 10.65
N THR A 64 -4.43 -1.34 10.37
CA THR A 64 -5.14 -2.31 9.51
C THR A 64 -4.55 -2.35 8.12
N LEU A 65 -4.25 -1.18 7.54
CA LEU A 65 -3.60 -1.07 6.23
C LEU A 65 -2.20 -1.71 6.23
N ILE A 66 -1.37 -1.38 7.23
CA ILE A 66 -0.03 -1.96 7.37
C ILE A 66 -0.10 -3.48 7.53
N ALA A 67 -0.99 -3.98 8.38
CA ALA A 67 -1.18 -5.41 8.61
C ALA A 67 -1.58 -6.12 7.31
N LYS A 68 -2.52 -5.55 6.55
CA LYS A 68 -2.96 -6.11 5.27
C LYS A 68 -1.83 -6.14 4.23
N ILE A 69 -1.04 -5.08 4.13
CA ILE A 69 0.12 -5.02 3.24
C ILE A 69 1.13 -6.11 3.62
N LYS A 70 1.45 -6.26 4.90
CA LYS A 70 2.37 -7.31 5.39
C LYS A 70 1.84 -8.71 5.09
N GLU A 71 0.54 -8.94 5.29
CA GLU A 71 -0.13 -10.21 4.97
C GLU A 71 -0.03 -10.54 3.46
N ILE A 72 -0.31 -9.56 2.59
CA ILE A 72 -0.20 -9.74 1.13
C ILE A 72 1.24 -10.08 0.73
N ILE A 73 2.22 -9.34 1.25
CA ILE A 73 3.65 -9.62 0.97
C ILE A 73 4.02 -11.02 1.42
N ALA A 74 3.67 -11.40 2.65
CA ALA A 74 3.94 -12.73 3.19
C ALA A 74 3.29 -13.83 2.34
N SER A 75 2.03 -13.64 1.93
CA SER A 75 1.32 -14.60 1.08
C SER A 75 1.93 -14.78 -0.31
N HIS A 76 2.62 -13.76 -0.84
CA HIS A 76 3.30 -13.83 -2.14
C HIS A 76 4.75 -14.32 -2.05
N GLN A 77 5.34 -14.29 -0.85
CA GLN A 77 6.70 -14.80 -0.58
C GLN A 77 6.71 -16.26 -0.07
N ALA A 78 5.53 -16.80 0.26
CA ALA A 78 5.33 -18.17 0.77
C ALA A 78 5.33 -19.23 -0.34
#